data_AF-A0A8S1KMN8-F1
#
_entry.id   AF-A0A8S1KMN8-F1
#
_cell.length_a   1.000
_cell.length_b   1.000
_cell.length_c   1.000
_cell.angle_alpha   90.00
_cell.angle_beta   90.00
_cell.angle_gamma   90.00
#
_symmetry.space_group_name_H-M   'P 1'
#
loop_
_entity.id
_entity.type
_entity.pdbx_description
1 polymer ?
#
loop_
_entity_poly.entity_id
_entity_poly.type
_entity_poly.pdbx_seq_one_letter_code
_entity_poly.pdbx_strand_id
1 'polypeptide(L)'
;MIENCKNHQEQICWVNKDSNIDKTERFLCQKCKSSSQRNQNLISIEDGNWYIKNYQDQEKLITEIEVKENINRLNKMLGKVQEIKNNIFTWLEAQAKLLNKWVEQLNKINNKDDELSLFDKLDVFFRQKQNEDQCRQQIQEKIGNINNIMSGKNDLEQLQTNFNKEIEQQLAEIIQTQTEKKSLQNQVQNKQLNPLQNQKNNQTSYRIKIEEVEQYTLKLINDKNKQQKECLAIVFNKNGSIMVSTEAHLIKTWDFKNNILQVNSTLKGHQVQVNQLLYSRMSENFLSSDLNGIILCWSLGLDGKWISSQKYQIHKEPIQIMILKNCSENQLFTGSSDKTIKIWNLNFNKNDLEFMSSLESHQVIVTGIHLNQADKILISCDNDSKIKIWQKSINGKWETKQTINLPIYSKRSNLLFTKDDQFILVPHNKQVDFLYVYEKKGQEFELNTQKTLQLQIYNLSNDANFFSTYQYYL
;
A
#
# COMPACT_ATOMS: atom_id res chain seq x y z
N MET A 1 -41.60 -10.70 -22.16
CA MET A 1 -42.67 -10.20 -23.06
C MET A 1 -42.36 -10.73 -24.44
N ILE A 2 -43.31 -11.39 -25.11
CA ILE A 2 -43.09 -11.86 -26.48
C ILE A 2 -43.21 -10.64 -27.38
N GLU A 3 -42.11 -10.21 -27.99
CA GLU A 3 -42.12 -9.11 -28.94
C GLU A 3 -42.80 -9.55 -30.25
N ASN A 4 -43.56 -8.65 -30.86
CA ASN A 4 -44.15 -8.88 -32.18
C ASN A 4 -43.11 -8.55 -33.26
N CYS A 5 -43.06 -9.36 -34.31
CA CYS A 5 -42.21 -9.12 -35.46
C CYS A 5 -42.55 -7.74 -36.06
N LYS A 6 -41.55 -6.88 -36.22
CA LYS A 6 -41.76 -5.51 -36.72
C LYS A 6 -42.44 -5.44 -38.09
N ASN A 7 -42.19 -6.42 -38.95
CA ASN A 7 -42.68 -6.40 -40.34
C ASN A 7 -44.10 -6.98 -40.48
N HIS A 8 -44.46 -7.99 -39.70
CA HIS A 8 -45.72 -8.71 -39.85
C HIS A 8 -46.68 -8.54 -38.67
N GLN A 9 -46.24 -7.87 -37.59
CA GLN A 9 -46.94 -7.73 -36.31
C GLN A 9 -47.43 -9.06 -35.70
N GLU A 10 -46.88 -10.18 -36.16
CA GLU A 10 -47.12 -11.51 -35.62
C GLU A 10 -46.12 -11.83 -34.52
N GLN A 11 -46.52 -12.69 -33.58
CA GLN A 11 -45.63 -13.15 -32.54
C GLN A 11 -44.39 -13.82 -33.13
N ILE A 12 -43.23 -13.45 -32.59
CA ILE A 12 -41.98 -14.11 -32.91
C ILE A 12 -42.04 -15.49 -32.26
N CYS A 13 -41.76 -16.55 -33.03
CA CYS A 13 -41.80 -17.93 -32.55
C CYS A 13 -40.47 -18.67 -32.71
N TRP A 14 -39.52 -18.11 -33.48
CA TRP A 14 -38.28 -18.78 -33.86
C TRP A 14 -37.05 -17.87 -33.73
N VAL A 15 -35.90 -18.45 -33.42
CA VAL A 15 -34.60 -17.76 -33.35
C VAL A 15 -33.58 -18.47 -34.22
N ASN A 16 -32.83 -17.71 -35.02
CA ASN A 16 -31.72 -18.24 -35.82
C ASN A 16 -30.40 -18.24 -35.02
N LYS A 17 -29.72 -19.39 -34.95
CA LYS A 17 -28.50 -19.57 -34.14
C LYS A 17 -27.22 -18.97 -34.76
N ASP A 18 -27.21 -18.57 -36.03
CA ASP A 18 -26.02 -18.03 -36.70
C ASP A 18 -25.53 -16.72 -36.03
N SER A 19 -24.25 -16.66 -35.63
CA SER A 19 -23.63 -15.54 -34.90
C SER A 19 -23.40 -14.30 -35.75
N ASN A 20 -23.46 -14.43 -37.07
CA ASN A 20 -23.18 -13.35 -38.02
C ASN A 20 -24.42 -12.53 -38.40
N ILE A 21 -25.60 -12.90 -37.88
CA ILE A 21 -26.86 -12.20 -38.14
C ILE A 21 -27.12 -11.18 -37.02
N ASP A 22 -27.52 -9.98 -37.43
CA ASP A 22 -27.80 -8.89 -36.50
C ASP A 22 -29.01 -9.20 -35.61
N LYS A 23 -29.04 -8.66 -34.38
CA LYS A 23 -30.02 -9.07 -33.35
C LYS A 23 -31.47 -8.93 -33.80
N THR A 24 -31.78 -7.96 -34.64
CA THR A 24 -33.14 -7.67 -35.14
C THR A 24 -33.62 -8.63 -36.22
N GLU A 25 -32.71 -9.22 -36.99
CA GLU A 25 -33.03 -10.18 -38.07
C GLU A 25 -33.03 -11.63 -37.59
N ARG A 26 -32.54 -11.84 -36.36
CA ARG A 26 -32.39 -13.17 -35.74
C ARG A 26 -33.71 -13.78 -35.28
N PHE A 27 -34.71 -12.94 -35.03
CA PHE A 27 -36.00 -13.31 -34.47
C PHE A 27 -37.06 -13.34 -35.58
N LEU A 28 -37.70 -14.49 -35.78
CA LEU A 28 -38.62 -14.72 -36.90
C LEU A 28 -40.02 -15.11 -36.41
N CYS A 29 -41.06 -14.48 -37.01
CA CYS A 29 -42.42 -14.98 -36.97
C CYS A 29 -42.65 -16.06 -38.04
N GLN A 30 -43.82 -16.69 -38.03
CA GLN A 30 -44.15 -17.79 -38.94
C GLN A 30 -44.05 -17.39 -40.43
N LYS A 31 -44.47 -16.16 -40.78
CA LYS A 31 -44.35 -15.62 -42.15
C LYS A 31 -42.92 -15.23 -42.55
N CYS A 32 -42.09 -14.77 -41.62
CA CYS A 32 -40.66 -14.53 -41.87
C CYS A 32 -39.90 -15.84 -42.13
N LYS A 33 -40.28 -16.92 -41.45
CA LYS A 33 -39.70 -18.25 -41.65
C LYS A 33 -40.00 -18.82 -43.04
N SER A 34 -41.21 -18.62 -43.55
CA SER A 34 -41.59 -19.11 -44.89
C SER A 34 -41.01 -18.30 -46.04
N SER A 35 -40.67 -17.03 -45.81
CA SER A 35 -40.05 -16.12 -46.80
C SER A 35 -38.52 -16.14 -46.80
N SER A 36 -37.88 -16.63 -45.73
CA SER A 36 -36.42 -16.72 -45.65
C SER A 36 -35.87 -17.97 -46.36
N GLN A 37 -34.95 -17.77 -47.30
CA GLN A 37 -34.17 -18.86 -47.93
C GLN A 37 -33.05 -19.42 -47.03
N ARG A 38 -32.81 -18.85 -45.84
CA ARG A 38 -31.70 -19.22 -44.93
C ARG A 38 -32.24 -19.88 -43.64
N ASN A 39 -32.90 -21.02 -43.78
CA ASN A 39 -33.56 -21.74 -42.68
C ASN A 39 -32.67 -22.79 -41.95
N GLN A 40 -31.35 -22.77 -42.13
CA GLN A 40 -30.52 -23.92 -41.75
C GLN A 40 -30.16 -24.05 -40.26
N ASN A 41 -30.60 -23.18 -39.36
CA ASN A 41 -30.34 -23.34 -37.91
C ASN A 41 -31.35 -22.58 -37.03
N LEU A 42 -32.63 -22.93 -37.15
CA LEU A 42 -33.71 -22.33 -36.36
C LEU A 42 -34.05 -23.17 -35.12
N ILE A 43 -34.25 -22.50 -33.99
CA ILE A 43 -34.83 -23.11 -32.78
C ILE A 43 -36.13 -22.40 -32.42
N SER A 44 -37.11 -23.12 -31.89
CA SER A 44 -38.31 -22.47 -31.37
C SER A 44 -37.95 -21.64 -30.14
N ILE A 45 -38.70 -20.57 -29.86
CA ILE A 45 -38.49 -19.78 -28.65
C ILE A 45 -38.79 -20.59 -27.39
N GLU A 46 -39.72 -21.53 -27.45
CA GLU A 46 -40.03 -22.43 -26.34
C GLU A 46 -38.85 -23.33 -26.00
N ASP A 47 -38.24 -23.95 -27.01
CA ASP A 47 -37.02 -24.76 -26.83
C ASP A 47 -35.83 -23.89 -26.41
N GLY A 48 -35.66 -22.71 -27.01
CA GLY A 48 -34.63 -21.75 -26.64
C GLY A 48 -34.73 -21.32 -25.17
N ASN A 49 -35.95 -21.03 -24.70
CA ASN A 49 -36.21 -20.72 -23.30
C ASN A 49 -35.94 -21.91 -22.39
N TRP A 50 -36.26 -23.13 -22.82
CA TRP A 50 -35.92 -24.34 -22.08
C TRP A 50 -34.39 -24.49 -21.94
N TYR A 51 -33.62 -24.31 -23.02
CA TYR A 51 -32.15 -24.35 -22.97
C TYR A 51 -31.56 -23.24 -22.09
N ILE A 52 -32.06 -22.01 -22.18
CA ILE A 52 -31.60 -20.89 -21.34
C ILE A 52 -31.89 -21.18 -19.87
N LYS A 53 -33.10 -21.62 -19.56
CA LYS A 53 -33.50 -21.94 -18.19
C LYS A 53 -32.66 -23.08 -17.62
N ASN A 54 -32.46 -24.14 -18.38
CA ASN A 54 -31.66 -25.28 -17.94
C ASN A 54 -30.17 -24.91 -17.76
N TYR A 55 -29.63 -24.05 -18.63
CA TYR A 55 -28.27 -23.52 -18.47
C TYR A 55 -28.15 -22.62 -17.22
N GLN A 56 -29.10 -21.74 -17.00
CA GLN A 56 -29.16 -20.88 -15.80
C GLN A 56 -29.30 -21.70 -14.51
N ASP A 57 -30.13 -22.75 -14.53
CA ASP A 57 -30.31 -23.65 -13.39
C ASP A 57 -29.03 -24.45 -13.09
N GLN A 58 -28.28 -24.86 -14.13
CA GLN A 58 -26.98 -25.51 -13.98
C GLN A 58 -25.90 -24.55 -13.44
N GLU A 59 -25.79 -23.34 -13.97
CA GLU A 59 -24.87 -22.32 -13.43
C GLU A 59 -25.21 -22.01 -11.97
N LYS A 60 -26.50 -21.85 -11.66
CA LYS A 60 -26.94 -21.61 -10.29
C LYS A 60 -26.54 -22.76 -9.36
N LEU A 61 -26.76 -24.02 -9.76
CA LEU A 61 -26.35 -25.17 -8.94
C LEU A 61 -24.83 -25.22 -8.73
N ILE A 62 -24.04 -24.93 -9.76
CA ILE A 62 -22.56 -24.88 -9.67
C ILE A 62 -22.13 -23.77 -8.70
N THR A 63 -22.67 -22.56 -8.85
CA THR A 63 -22.35 -21.45 -7.96
C THR A 63 -22.76 -21.74 -6.51
N GLU A 64 -23.91 -22.38 -6.28
CA GLU A 64 -24.34 -22.77 -4.93
C GLU A 64 -23.40 -23.80 -4.29
N ILE A 65 -22.88 -24.76 -5.06
CA ILE A 65 -21.90 -25.75 -4.57
C ILE A 65 -20.58 -25.04 -4.24
N GLU A 66 -20.07 -24.17 -5.12
CA GLU A 66 -18.83 -23.42 -4.88
C GLU A 66 -18.93 -22.48 -3.67
N VAL A 67 -20.07 -21.81 -3.51
CA VAL A 67 -20.33 -20.93 -2.35
C VAL A 67 -20.34 -21.75 -1.06
N LYS A 68 -21.01 -22.92 -1.03
CA LYS A 68 -21.02 -23.81 0.15
C LYS A 68 -19.63 -24.33 0.50
N GLU A 69 -18.81 -24.72 -0.48
CA GLU A 69 -17.43 -25.13 -0.24
C GLU A 69 -16.59 -23.97 0.34
N ASN A 70 -16.75 -22.76 -0.21
CA ASN A 70 -16.04 -21.58 0.28
C ASN A 70 -16.44 -21.21 1.71
N ILE A 71 -17.73 -21.31 2.06
CA ILE A 71 -18.21 -21.10 3.43
C ILE A 71 -17.59 -22.13 4.39
N ASN A 72 -17.57 -23.42 4.03
CA ASN A 72 -16.95 -24.46 4.85
C ASN A 72 -15.45 -24.20 5.08
N ARG A 73 -14.72 -23.73 4.05
CA ARG A 73 -13.30 -23.36 4.17
C ARG A 73 -13.09 -22.11 5.03
N LEU A 74 -13.96 -21.10 4.92
CA LEU A 74 -13.95 -19.93 5.80
C LEU A 74 -14.16 -20.31 7.26
N ASN A 75 -15.11 -21.22 7.54
CA ASN A 75 -15.34 -21.73 8.88
C ASN A 75 -14.12 -22.48 9.44
N LYS A 76 -13.42 -23.26 8.60
CA LYS A 76 -12.17 -23.93 9.00
C LYS A 76 -11.05 -22.93 9.32
N MET A 77 -10.91 -21.86 8.53
CA MET A 77 -9.96 -20.78 8.83
C MET A 77 -10.32 -20.04 10.12
N LEU A 78 -11.61 -19.76 10.34
CA LEU A 78 -12.10 -19.11 11.56
C LEU A 78 -11.75 -19.94 12.80
N GLY A 79 -11.91 -21.28 12.74
CA GLY A 79 -11.51 -22.18 13.81
C GLY A 79 -10.00 -22.10 14.12
N LYS A 80 -9.15 -22.11 13.09
CA LYS A 80 -7.69 -21.95 13.26
C LYS A 80 -7.31 -20.59 13.86
N VAL A 81 -7.99 -19.52 13.46
CA VAL A 81 -7.77 -18.18 14.04
C VAL A 81 -8.16 -18.14 15.52
N GLN A 82 -9.24 -18.82 15.90
CA GLN A 82 -9.64 -18.95 17.31
C GLN A 82 -8.62 -19.76 18.12
N GLU A 83 -8.05 -20.82 17.55
CA GLU A 83 -6.98 -21.61 18.18
C GLU A 83 -5.72 -20.76 18.41
N ILE A 84 -5.27 -20.01 17.40
CA ILE A 84 -4.15 -19.06 17.54
C ILE A 84 -4.43 -18.03 18.65
N LYS A 85 -5.65 -17.48 18.68
CA LYS A 85 -6.06 -16.52 19.72
C LYS A 85 -5.95 -17.12 21.12
N ASN A 86 -6.39 -18.37 21.30
CA ASN A 86 -6.31 -19.06 22.58
C ASN A 86 -4.84 -19.32 22.98
N ASN A 87 -3.99 -19.72 22.03
CA ASN A 87 -2.55 -19.93 22.26
C ASN A 87 -1.83 -18.63 22.66
N ILE A 88 -2.19 -17.49 22.06
CA ILE A 88 -1.67 -16.18 22.48
C ILE A 88 -2.10 -15.86 23.92
N PHE A 89 -3.36 -16.14 24.26
CA PHE A 89 -3.87 -15.85 25.59
C PHE A 89 -3.17 -16.68 26.67
N THR A 90 -3.00 -18.00 26.45
CA THR A 90 -2.28 -18.87 27.38
C THR A 90 -0.81 -18.47 27.53
N TRP A 91 -0.16 -18.03 26.45
CA TRP A 91 1.19 -17.50 26.50
C TRP A 91 1.29 -16.21 27.34
N LEU A 92 0.36 -15.26 27.14
CA LEU A 92 0.31 -14.03 27.94
C LEU A 92 0.10 -14.31 29.43
N GLU A 93 -0.76 -15.28 29.78
CA GLU A 93 -0.93 -15.70 31.18
C GLU A 93 0.35 -16.32 31.77
N ALA A 94 1.10 -17.10 30.98
CA ALA A 94 2.37 -17.67 31.42
C ALA A 94 3.43 -16.58 31.66
N GLN A 95 3.51 -15.58 30.77
CA GLN A 95 4.39 -14.42 30.93
C GLN A 95 4.02 -13.61 32.17
N ALA A 96 2.73 -13.36 32.40
CA ALA A 96 2.25 -12.65 33.59
C ALA A 96 2.63 -13.38 34.89
N LYS A 97 2.53 -14.72 34.94
CA LYS A 97 2.97 -15.52 36.09
C LYS A 97 4.47 -15.39 36.36
N LEU A 98 5.30 -15.44 35.32
CA LEU A 98 6.75 -15.27 35.45
C LEU A 98 7.12 -13.86 35.93
N LEU A 99 6.45 -12.85 35.41
CA LEU A 99 6.67 -11.46 35.77
C LEU A 99 6.24 -11.19 37.22
N ASN A 100 5.14 -11.78 37.68
CA ASN A 100 4.74 -11.72 39.09
C ASN A 100 5.75 -12.39 40.01
N LYS A 101 6.30 -13.56 39.63
CA LYS A 101 7.37 -14.23 40.39
C LYS A 101 8.63 -13.37 40.48
N TRP A 102 8.97 -12.65 39.40
CA TRP A 102 10.07 -11.68 39.38
C TRP A 102 9.81 -10.51 40.33
N VAL A 103 8.62 -9.93 40.30
CA VAL A 103 8.22 -8.83 41.20
C VAL A 103 8.28 -9.27 42.67
N GLU A 104 7.82 -10.48 42.99
CA GLU A 104 7.93 -11.04 44.34
C GLU A 104 9.39 -11.20 44.80
N GLN A 105 10.29 -11.65 43.91
CA GLN A 105 11.71 -11.77 44.23
C GLN A 105 12.37 -10.40 44.47
N LEU A 106 12.03 -9.40 43.68
CA LEU A 106 12.53 -8.02 43.87
C LEU A 106 12.01 -7.41 45.17
N ASN A 107 10.73 -7.60 45.50
CA ASN A 107 10.15 -7.11 46.75
C ASN A 107 10.78 -7.76 47.99
N LYS A 108 11.16 -9.05 47.92
CA LYS A 108 11.90 -9.73 49.00
C LYS A 108 13.30 -9.15 49.24
N ILE A 109 13.93 -8.57 48.22
CA ILE A 109 15.23 -7.89 48.36
C ILE A 109 15.02 -6.52 48.98
N ASN A 110 14.04 -5.76 48.49
CA ASN A 110 13.76 -4.40 48.99
C ASN A 110 13.44 -4.40 50.50
N ASN A 111 12.63 -5.36 50.96
CA ASN A 111 12.26 -5.47 52.38
C ASN A 111 13.42 -5.85 53.31
N LYS A 112 14.60 -6.24 52.81
CA LYS A 112 15.78 -6.51 53.64
C LYS A 112 16.71 -5.30 53.83
N ASP A 113 16.57 -4.25 53.03
CA ASP A 113 17.48 -3.08 53.06
C ASP A 113 16.97 -1.94 53.97
N ASP A 114 15.73 -2.03 54.47
CA ASP A 114 15.04 -0.99 55.26
C ASP A 114 15.27 -1.06 56.79
N GLU A 115 15.88 -2.11 57.34
CA GLU A 115 16.00 -2.26 58.80
C GLU A 115 17.26 -1.64 59.44
N LEU A 116 18.20 -1.08 58.66
CA LEU A 116 19.43 -0.50 59.23
C LEU A 116 19.53 0.99 58.88
N SER A 117 19.49 1.83 59.91
CA SER A 117 19.70 3.27 59.78
C SER A 117 21.09 3.53 59.17
N LEU A 118 21.24 4.64 58.45
CA LEU A 118 22.49 5.00 57.79
C LEU A 118 23.68 5.06 58.77
N PHE A 119 23.41 5.30 60.06
CA PHE A 119 24.39 5.26 61.13
C PHE A 119 24.83 3.85 61.50
N ASP A 120 23.92 2.88 61.54
CA ASP A 120 24.27 1.47 61.79
C ASP A 120 25.05 0.87 60.62
N LYS A 121 24.73 1.30 59.38
CA LYS A 121 25.48 0.94 58.17
C LYS A 121 26.91 1.47 58.21
N LEU A 122 27.13 2.67 58.76
CA LEU A 122 28.47 3.25 58.93
C LEU A 122 29.24 2.59 60.08
N ASP A 123 28.58 2.27 61.21
CA ASP A 123 29.23 1.63 62.36
C ASP A 123 29.66 0.19 62.06
N VAL A 124 28.87 -0.55 61.28
CA VAL A 124 29.25 -1.86 60.73
C VAL A 124 30.41 -1.74 59.73
N PHE A 125 30.41 -0.71 58.88
CA PHE A 125 31.49 -0.48 57.91
C PHE A 125 32.83 -0.17 58.59
N PHE A 126 32.84 0.59 59.69
CA PHE A 126 34.05 0.85 60.47
C PHE A 126 34.56 -0.39 61.21
N ARG A 127 33.68 -1.35 61.57
CA ARG A 127 34.08 -2.65 62.15
C ARG A 127 34.52 -3.67 61.08
N GLN A 128 34.01 -3.60 59.85
CA GLN A 128 34.28 -4.57 58.78
C GLN A 128 35.64 -4.43 58.08
N LYS A 129 36.44 -3.40 58.39
CA LYS A 129 37.84 -3.30 57.90
C LYS A 129 38.74 -4.45 58.37
N GLN A 130 38.26 -5.33 59.27
CA GLN A 130 38.96 -6.55 59.71
C GLN A 130 38.46 -7.87 59.10
N ASN A 131 37.41 -7.90 58.27
CA ASN A 131 36.88 -9.17 57.71
C ASN A 131 36.53 -9.06 56.22
N GLU A 132 37.56 -9.07 55.36
CA GLU A 132 37.39 -9.11 53.90
C GLU A 132 36.62 -10.36 53.42
N ASP A 133 36.72 -11.49 54.14
CA ASP A 133 36.07 -12.75 53.77
C ASP A 133 34.54 -12.74 53.94
N GLN A 134 34.01 -12.06 54.97
CA GLN A 134 32.57 -11.89 55.13
C GLN A 134 31.97 -10.97 54.05
N CYS A 135 32.70 -9.92 53.67
CA CYS A 135 32.29 -9.03 52.59
C CYS A 135 32.28 -9.77 51.24
N ARG A 136 33.29 -10.63 50.98
CA ARG A 136 33.32 -11.50 49.81
C ARG A 136 32.15 -12.50 49.77
N GLN A 137 31.80 -13.12 50.90
CA GLN A 137 30.65 -14.02 50.98
C GLN A 137 29.32 -13.30 50.72
N GLN A 138 29.11 -12.11 51.29
CA GLN A 138 27.90 -11.30 51.03
C GLN A 138 27.80 -10.85 49.58
N ILE A 139 28.92 -10.48 48.95
CA ILE A 139 28.97 -10.16 47.52
C ILE A 139 28.71 -11.41 46.67
N GLN A 140 29.25 -12.57 47.03
CA GLN A 140 28.97 -13.84 46.34
C GLN A 140 27.51 -14.26 46.44
N GLU A 141 26.85 -14.09 47.59
CA GLU A 141 25.40 -14.30 47.74
C GLU A 141 24.60 -13.32 46.87
N LYS A 142 24.97 -12.03 46.85
CA LYS A 142 24.32 -11.03 45.99
C LYS A 142 24.50 -11.36 44.50
N ILE A 143 25.69 -11.79 44.08
CA ILE A 143 25.96 -12.26 42.73
C ILE A 143 25.16 -13.53 42.41
N GLY A 144 25.07 -14.48 43.35
CA GLY A 144 24.25 -15.68 43.20
C GLY A 144 22.76 -15.36 43.01
N ASN A 145 22.24 -14.39 43.76
CA ASN A 145 20.87 -13.90 43.61
C ASN A 145 20.65 -13.21 42.26
N ILE A 146 21.60 -12.39 41.79
CA ILE A 146 21.54 -11.76 40.46
C ILE A 146 21.61 -12.81 39.35
N ASN A 147 22.45 -13.84 39.48
CA ASN A 147 22.57 -14.92 38.52
C ASN A 147 21.28 -15.76 38.43
N ASN A 148 20.60 -16.02 39.57
CA ASN A 148 19.30 -16.66 39.59
C ASN A 148 18.18 -15.80 38.96
N ILE A 149 18.30 -14.46 39.01
CA ILE A 149 17.39 -13.56 38.29
C ILE A 149 17.69 -13.64 36.78
N MET A 150 18.96 -13.65 36.39
CA MET A 150 19.38 -13.78 34.99
C MET A 150 18.95 -15.11 34.37
N SER A 151 18.90 -16.22 35.12
CA SER A 151 18.36 -17.49 34.60
C SER A 151 16.86 -17.39 34.29
N GLY A 152 16.08 -16.67 35.10
CA GLY A 152 14.67 -16.42 34.81
C GLY A 152 14.43 -15.59 33.53
N LYS A 153 15.43 -14.80 33.11
CA LYS A 153 15.38 -14.03 31.85
C LYS A 153 15.62 -14.96 30.66
N ASN A 154 16.56 -15.90 30.80
CA ASN A 154 16.80 -16.93 29.81
C ASN A 154 15.57 -17.83 29.62
N ASP A 155 14.83 -18.13 30.69
CA ASP A 155 13.57 -18.88 30.61
C ASP A 155 12.48 -18.13 29.81
N LEU A 156 12.40 -16.80 29.96
CA LEU A 156 11.49 -15.93 29.18
C LEU A 156 11.88 -15.90 27.70
N GLU A 157 13.17 -15.77 27.40
CA GLU A 157 13.69 -15.80 26.02
C GLU A 157 13.44 -17.18 25.38
N GLN A 158 13.64 -18.27 26.11
CA GLN A 158 13.36 -19.62 25.62
C GLN A 158 11.86 -19.83 25.34
N LEU A 159 10.97 -19.37 26.24
CA LEU A 159 9.52 -19.43 26.02
C LEU A 159 9.09 -18.60 24.80
N GLN A 160 9.68 -17.44 24.58
CA GLN A 160 9.41 -16.61 23.41
C GLN A 160 9.84 -17.32 22.12
N THR A 161 11.01 -17.94 22.09
CA THR A 161 11.49 -18.68 20.90
C THR A 161 10.63 -19.90 20.57
N ASN A 162 10.16 -20.63 21.58
CA ASN A 162 9.28 -21.79 21.38
C ASN A 162 7.91 -21.38 20.83
N PHE A 163 7.33 -20.30 21.38
CA PHE A 163 6.04 -19.77 20.92
C PHE A 163 6.10 -19.27 19.47
N ASN A 164 7.19 -18.59 19.09
CA ASN A 164 7.39 -18.13 17.71
C ASN A 164 7.44 -19.30 16.71
N LYS A 165 8.10 -20.41 17.06
CA LYS A 165 8.16 -21.61 16.20
C LYS A 165 6.78 -22.25 16.00
N GLU A 166 5.96 -22.28 17.06
CA GLU A 166 4.61 -22.85 17.00
C GLU A 166 3.67 -22.00 16.13
N ILE A 167 3.75 -20.66 16.24
CA ILE A 167 3.03 -19.74 15.35
C ILE A 167 3.49 -19.89 13.90
N GLU A 168 4.79 -20.00 13.66
CA GLU A 168 5.34 -20.17 12.30
C GLU A 168 4.83 -21.45 11.63
N GLN A 169 4.73 -22.56 12.37
CA GLN A 169 4.12 -23.81 11.88
C GLN A 169 2.64 -23.63 11.52
N GLN A 170 1.85 -23.02 12.41
CA GLN A 170 0.42 -22.82 12.18
C GLN A 170 0.15 -21.87 10.99
N LEU A 171 0.99 -20.83 10.82
CA LEU A 171 0.93 -19.92 9.67
C LEU A 171 1.32 -20.61 8.36
N ALA A 172 2.31 -21.51 8.37
CA ALA A 172 2.70 -22.28 7.19
C ALA A 172 1.56 -23.15 6.66
N GLU A 173 0.79 -23.79 7.55
CA GLU A 173 -0.39 -24.58 7.13
C GLU A 173 -1.51 -23.71 6.53
N ILE A 174 -1.70 -22.49 7.03
CA ILE A 174 -2.67 -21.54 6.45
C ILE A 174 -2.21 -21.12 5.05
N ILE A 175 -0.91 -20.87 4.86
CA ILE A 175 -0.35 -20.55 3.54
C ILE A 175 -0.51 -21.73 2.58
N GLN A 176 -0.32 -22.97 3.04
CA GLN A 176 -0.52 -24.17 2.21
C GLN A 176 -1.95 -24.26 1.67
N THR A 177 -2.96 -24.02 2.51
CA THR A 177 -4.37 -24.01 2.06
C THR A 177 -4.66 -22.87 1.07
N GLN A 178 -3.94 -21.75 1.12
CA GLN A 178 -4.00 -20.69 0.10
C GLN A 178 -3.29 -21.06 -1.21
N THR A 179 -2.20 -21.84 -1.17
CA THR A 179 -1.55 -22.34 -2.39
C THR A 179 -2.39 -23.38 -3.12
N GLU A 180 -3.12 -24.23 -2.39
CA GLU A 180 -4.10 -25.16 -2.94
C GLU A 180 -5.28 -24.44 -3.63
N LYS A 181 -5.67 -23.26 -3.13
CA LYS A 181 -6.64 -22.37 -3.82
C LYS A 181 -6.15 -21.93 -5.20
N LYS A 182 -4.88 -21.52 -5.32
CA LYS A 182 -4.30 -21.10 -6.62
C LYS A 182 -4.18 -22.26 -7.60
N SER A 183 -3.82 -23.46 -7.14
CA SER A 183 -3.71 -24.63 -8.01
C SER A 183 -5.07 -25.13 -8.51
N LEU A 184 -6.10 -25.13 -7.66
CA LEU A 184 -7.47 -25.47 -8.05
C LEU A 184 -8.12 -24.41 -8.95
N GLN A 185 -7.88 -23.12 -8.71
CA GLN A 185 -8.30 -22.06 -9.63
C GLN A 185 -7.70 -22.25 -11.03
N ASN A 186 -6.41 -22.60 -11.12
CA ASN A 186 -5.77 -22.94 -12.38
C ASN A 186 -6.35 -24.21 -13.02
N GLN A 187 -6.75 -25.21 -12.23
CA GLN A 187 -7.41 -26.43 -12.74
C GLN A 187 -8.84 -26.16 -13.26
N VAL A 188 -9.61 -25.29 -12.61
CA VAL A 188 -10.95 -24.88 -13.08
C VAL A 188 -10.82 -24.04 -14.35
N GLN A 189 -9.84 -23.12 -14.40
CA GLN A 189 -9.56 -22.30 -15.58
C GLN A 189 -9.08 -23.13 -16.79
N ASN A 190 -8.34 -24.22 -16.54
CA ASN A 190 -7.92 -25.17 -17.58
C ASN A 190 -9.03 -26.14 -18.01
N LYS A 191 -10.01 -26.46 -17.16
CA LYS A 191 -11.17 -27.28 -17.54
C LYS A 191 -12.21 -26.50 -18.38
N GLN A 192 -12.17 -25.18 -18.38
CA GLN A 192 -13.04 -24.32 -19.20
C GLN A 192 -12.45 -23.96 -20.58
N LEU A 193 -11.19 -24.33 -20.87
CA LEU A 193 -10.52 -24.04 -22.15
C LEU A 193 -10.27 -25.32 -22.96
N ASN A 194 -11.32 -25.82 -23.60
CA ASN A 194 -11.28 -26.58 -24.88
C ASN A 194 -12.73 -26.93 -25.25
N PRO A 195 -13.36 -26.23 -26.23
CA PRO A 195 -12.89 -26.18 -27.61
C PRO A 195 -13.20 -24.84 -28.33
N LEU A 196 -12.31 -23.84 -28.26
CA LEU A 196 -12.39 -22.64 -29.14
C LEU A 196 -11.01 -22.09 -29.57
N GLN A 197 -9.91 -22.81 -29.31
CA GLN A 197 -8.57 -22.35 -29.70
C GLN A 197 -8.19 -22.63 -31.17
N ASN A 198 -9.08 -23.23 -31.97
CA ASN A 198 -8.84 -23.46 -33.40
C ASN A 198 -9.54 -22.45 -34.31
N GLN A 199 -9.36 -21.15 -34.05
CA GLN A 199 -9.49 -20.09 -35.07
C GLN A 199 -8.51 -18.94 -34.76
N LYS A 200 -7.20 -19.20 -34.89
CA LYS A 200 -6.23 -18.12 -35.12
C LYS A 200 -6.18 -17.83 -36.61
N ASN A 201 -6.70 -16.67 -36.97
CA ASN A 201 -6.11 -15.70 -37.91
C ASN A 201 -7.23 -14.81 -38.42
N ASN A 202 -7.39 -13.66 -37.78
CA ASN A 202 -7.71 -12.42 -38.46
C ASN A 202 -7.25 -11.29 -37.54
N GLN A 203 -6.50 -10.35 -38.12
CA GLN A 203 -6.04 -9.13 -37.47
C GLN A 203 -7.26 -8.35 -36.95
N THR A 204 -7.61 -8.52 -35.69
CA THR A 204 -8.54 -7.63 -35.00
C THR A 204 -7.72 -6.51 -34.40
N SER A 205 -7.70 -5.37 -35.09
CA SER A 205 -7.42 -4.09 -34.46
C SER A 205 -8.38 -3.95 -33.28
N TYR A 206 -7.87 -4.07 -32.05
CA TYR A 206 -8.64 -3.77 -30.86
C TYR A 206 -8.94 -2.27 -30.86
N ARG A 207 -10.05 -1.85 -31.47
CA ARG A 207 -10.67 -0.58 -31.11
C ARG A 207 -11.19 -0.77 -29.70
N ILE A 208 -10.45 -0.27 -28.73
CA ILE A 208 -10.96 -0.05 -27.38
C ILE A 208 -12.25 0.74 -27.56
N LYS A 209 -13.40 0.13 -27.26
CA LYS A 209 -14.63 0.90 -27.04
C LYS A 209 -14.33 1.74 -25.80
N ILE A 210 -13.95 2.99 -26.04
CA ILE A 210 -14.02 4.02 -25.02
C ILE A 210 -15.51 4.11 -24.72
N GLU A 211 -15.96 3.48 -23.64
CA GLU A 211 -17.26 3.82 -23.06
C GLU A 211 -17.28 5.33 -22.92
N GLU A 212 -18.36 5.98 -23.34
CA GLU A 212 -18.52 7.43 -23.22
C GLU A 212 -18.27 7.80 -21.75
N VAL A 213 -17.06 8.26 -21.48
CA VAL A 213 -16.68 8.73 -20.15
C VAL A 213 -17.59 9.92 -19.91
N GLU A 214 -18.37 9.88 -18.83
CA GLU A 214 -19.16 11.02 -18.39
C GLU A 214 -18.27 12.27 -18.47
N GLN A 215 -18.63 13.20 -19.34
CA GLN A 215 -17.84 14.42 -19.48
C GLN A 215 -17.99 15.22 -18.19
N TYR A 216 -17.00 15.08 -17.30
CA TYR A 216 -16.93 15.87 -16.09
C TYR A 216 -16.60 17.31 -16.48
N THR A 217 -17.60 18.18 -16.45
CA THR A 217 -17.37 19.63 -16.51
C THR A 217 -16.74 20.08 -15.20
N LEU A 218 -15.44 20.32 -15.22
CA LEU A 218 -14.73 20.94 -14.11
C LEU A 218 -15.28 22.37 -13.90
N LYS A 219 -15.88 22.61 -12.75
CA LYS A 219 -16.37 23.94 -12.36
C LYS A 219 -15.37 24.58 -11.42
N LEU A 220 -14.93 25.79 -11.77
CA LEU A 220 -14.14 26.60 -10.84
C LEU A 220 -14.98 26.91 -9.60
N ILE A 221 -14.47 26.51 -8.42
CA ILE A 221 -15.20 26.62 -7.16
C ILE A 221 -15.34 28.08 -6.74
N ASN A 222 -14.22 28.81 -6.60
CA ASN A 222 -14.19 30.20 -6.14
C ASN A 222 -12.80 30.81 -6.39
N ASP A 223 -12.74 32.04 -6.90
CA ASP A 223 -11.51 32.81 -7.16
C ASP A 223 -11.13 33.78 -6.04
N LYS A 224 -12.01 34.00 -5.05
CA LYS A 224 -11.81 34.95 -3.94
C LYS A 224 -10.61 34.63 -3.05
N ASN A 225 -10.21 33.36 -2.98
CA ASN A 225 -9.16 32.87 -2.08
C ASN A 225 -7.83 32.62 -2.81
N LYS A 226 -7.44 33.56 -3.67
CA LYS A 226 -6.19 33.47 -4.44
C LYS A 226 -4.99 33.81 -3.54
N GLN A 227 -4.00 32.91 -3.51
CA GLN A 227 -2.70 33.20 -2.89
C GLN A 227 -1.91 34.24 -3.69
N GLN A 228 -1.14 35.08 -3.01
CA GLN A 228 -0.37 36.15 -3.66
C GLN A 228 1.00 35.69 -4.13
N LYS A 229 1.55 34.63 -3.51
CA LYS A 229 2.85 34.05 -3.88
C LYS A 229 2.70 32.66 -4.48
N GLU A 230 3.80 32.17 -5.04
CA GLU A 230 3.91 30.86 -5.66
C GLU A 230 3.50 29.73 -4.72
N CYS A 231 2.74 28.78 -5.27
CA CYS A 231 2.34 27.54 -4.62
C CYS A 231 3.01 26.39 -5.38
N LEU A 232 3.89 25.66 -4.71
CA LEU A 232 4.65 24.55 -5.31
C LEU A 232 4.05 23.18 -5.01
N ALA A 233 3.32 23.06 -3.90
CA ALA A 233 2.73 21.82 -3.45
C ALA A 233 1.39 22.06 -2.73
N ILE A 234 0.47 21.11 -2.93
CA ILE A 234 -0.85 21.03 -2.31
C ILE A 234 -1.10 19.57 -1.94
N VAL A 235 -1.65 19.30 -0.76
CA VAL A 235 -2.09 17.98 -0.29
C VAL A 235 -3.41 18.11 0.47
N PHE A 236 -4.19 17.03 0.57
CA PHE A 236 -5.33 16.99 1.51
C PHE A 236 -5.14 15.88 2.53
N ASN A 237 -5.88 16.01 3.63
CA ASN A 237 -6.07 14.92 4.55
C ASN A 237 -6.96 13.81 3.95
N LYS A 238 -7.04 12.68 4.67
CA LYS A 238 -7.69 11.46 4.19
C LYS A 238 -9.16 11.66 3.75
N ASN A 239 -9.92 12.46 4.47
CA ASN A 239 -11.34 12.70 4.18
C ASN A 239 -11.56 13.90 3.25
N GLY A 240 -10.49 14.59 2.82
CA GLY A 240 -10.55 15.78 1.98
C GLY A 240 -11.08 17.04 2.68
N SER A 241 -11.32 17.02 3.99
CA SER A 241 -11.85 18.18 4.73
C SER A 241 -10.80 19.25 5.02
N ILE A 242 -9.52 18.89 5.02
CA ILE A 242 -8.39 19.80 5.23
C ILE A 242 -7.51 19.74 3.98
N MET A 243 -7.27 20.90 3.38
CA MET A 243 -6.24 21.08 2.36
C MET A 243 -5.05 21.81 2.99
N VAL A 244 -3.84 21.44 2.60
CA VAL A 244 -2.60 22.13 2.97
C VAL A 244 -1.92 22.57 1.68
N SER A 245 -1.54 23.83 1.61
CA SER A 245 -0.86 24.41 0.46
C SER A 245 0.39 25.18 0.89
N THR A 246 1.33 25.32 -0.04
CA THR A 246 2.52 26.17 0.14
C THR A 246 2.25 27.58 -0.37
N GLU A 247 2.83 28.59 0.27
CA GLU A 247 2.87 29.98 -0.22
C GLU A 247 4.27 30.57 0.07
N ALA A 248 5.17 30.44 -0.90
CA ALA A 248 6.61 30.69 -0.71
C ALA A 248 7.17 29.88 0.49
N HIS A 249 7.67 30.54 1.55
CA HIS A 249 8.20 29.88 2.77
C HIS A 249 7.13 29.58 3.82
N LEU A 250 5.88 29.97 3.56
CA LEU A 250 4.74 29.74 4.44
C LEU A 250 3.96 28.51 3.99
N ILE A 251 3.21 27.94 4.93
CA ILE A 251 2.26 26.87 4.66
C ILE A 251 0.88 27.36 5.11
N LYS A 252 -0.14 27.17 4.29
CA LYS A 252 -1.53 27.49 4.62
C LYS A 252 -2.35 26.22 4.75
N THR A 253 -3.21 26.19 5.74
CA THR A 253 -4.21 25.14 5.90
C THR A 253 -5.59 25.72 5.62
N TRP A 254 -6.44 24.90 5.02
CA TRP A 254 -7.74 25.31 4.54
C TRP A 254 -8.78 24.29 4.96
N ASP A 255 -9.89 24.78 5.48
CA ASP A 255 -11.08 23.97 5.66
C ASP A 255 -11.80 23.88 4.30
N PHE A 256 -12.03 22.65 3.85
CA PHE A 256 -12.83 22.34 2.67
C PHE A 256 -14.14 21.69 3.11
N LYS A 257 -15.21 22.49 3.12
CA LYS A 257 -16.56 22.03 3.51
C LYS A 257 -17.58 22.50 2.47
N ASN A 258 -18.39 21.58 1.95
CA ASN A 258 -19.49 21.88 1.02
C ASN A 258 -19.05 22.72 -0.21
N ASN A 259 -17.91 22.39 -0.82
CA ASN A 259 -17.31 23.15 -1.93
C ASN A 259 -16.93 24.60 -1.57
N ILE A 260 -16.69 24.91 -0.30
CA ILE A 260 -16.18 26.20 0.14
C ILE A 260 -14.80 25.98 0.77
N LEU A 261 -13.79 26.63 0.19
CA LEU A 261 -12.44 26.72 0.73
C LEU A 261 -12.38 27.94 1.67
N GLN A 262 -11.95 27.74 2.91
CA GLN A 262 -11.69 28.83 3.86
C GLN A 262 -10.30 28.66 4.46
N VAL A 263 -9.54 29.76 4.56
CA VAL A 263 -8.24 29.73 5.25
C VAL A 263 -8.50 29.43 6.73
N ASN A 264 -7.89 28.35 7.22
CA ASN A 264 -7.94 27.99 8.63
C ASN A 264 -6.73 28.61 9.36
N SER A 265 -5.50 28.30 8.90
CA SER A 265 -4.27 28.75 9.57
C SER A 265 -3.16 29.07 8.58
N THR A 266 -2.23 29.94 9.00
CA THR A 266 -0.96 30.19 8.30
C THR A 266 0.19 29.77 9.21
N LEU A 267 0.93 28.76 8.78
CA LEU A 267 1.99 28.11 9.53
C LEU A 267 3.35 28.69 9.12
N LYS A 268 4.16 29.01 10.13
CA LYS A 268 5.50 29.59 9.99
C LYS A 268 6.51 28.64 10.61
N GLY A 269 7.58 28.33 9.88
CA GLY A 269 8.65 27.46 10.39
C GLY A 269 9.85 27.37 9.44
N HIS A 270 9.58 27.25 8.14
CA HIS A 270 10.60 27.33 7.11
C HIS A 270 11.06 28.77 6.88
N GLN A 271 12.35 28.93 6.57
CA GLN A 271 12.97 30.22 6.26
C GLN A 271 13.10 30.44 4.75
N VAL A 272 13.01 29.37 3.97
CA VAL A 272 13.12 29.36 2.52
C VAL A 272 11.86 28.71 1.94
N GLN A 273 11.66 28.87 0.64
CA GLN A 273 10.51 28.35 -0.09
C GLN A 273 10.29 26.85 0.18
N VAL A 274 9.06 26.51 0.55
CA VAL A 274 8.60 25.14 0.78
C VAL A 274 8.24 24.55 -0.58
N ASN A 275 8.83 23.41 -0.93
CA ASN A 275 8.71 22.83 -2.26
C ASN A 275 8.01 21.48 -2.29
N GLN A 276 7.87 20.78 -1.16
CA GLN A 276 7.09 19.54 -1.07
C GLN A 276 6.26 19.49 0.21
N LEU A 277 5.11 18.82 0.11
CA LEU A 277 4.20 18.50 1.21
C LEU A 277 3.82 17.02 1.11
N LEU A 278 3.62 16.37 2.26
CA LEU A 278 3.25 14.96 2.35
C LEU A 278 2.31 14.77 3.55
N TYR A 279 1.04 14.48 3.28
CA TYR A 279 0.04 14.26 4.34
C TYR A 279 -0.05 12.78 4.74
N SER A 280 -0.22 12.53 6.03
CA SER A 280 -0.40 11.20 6.61
C SER A 280 -1.79 10.63 6.31
N ARG A 281 -1.88 9.37 5.85
CA ARG A 281 -3.17 8.69 5.63
C ARG A 281 -3.71 8.07 6.90
N MET A 282 -2.89 7.94 7.94
CA MET A 282 -3.26 7.29 9.20
C MET A 282 -3.60 8.29 10.31
N SER A 283 -3.11 9.53 10.25
CA SER A 283 -3.25 10.51 11.32
C SER A 283 -3.33 11.94 10.77
N GLU A 284 -3.82 12.89 11.58
CA GLU A 284 -3.92 14.30 11.19
C GLU A 284 -2.57 15.02 11.34
N ASN A 285 -1.60 14.55 10.55
CA ASN A 285 -0.23 15.04 10.52
C ASN A 285 0.24 15.20 9.07
N PHE A 286 1.21 16.07 8.84
CA PHE A 286 1.87 16.17 7.54
C PHE A 286 3.34 16.57 7.69
N LEU A 287 4.10 16.35 6.62
CA LEU A 287 5.49 16.75 6.51
C LEU A 287 5.61 17.84 5.46
N SER A 288 6.52 18.78 5.70
CA SER A 288 6.90 19.79 4.72
C SER A 288 8.41 19.82 4.56
N SER A 289 8.86 20.10 3.34
CA SER A 289 10.28 20.33 3.08
C SER A 289 10.53 21.61 2.27
N ASP A 290 11.71 22.19 2.48
CA ASP A 290 12.16 23.39 1.79
C ASP A 290 13.33 23.15 0.83
N LEU A 291 13.66 24.20 0.07
CA LEU A 291 14.77 24.20 -0.89
C LEU A 291 16.15 24.01 -0.24
N ASN A 292 16.29 24.16 1.08
CA ASN A 292 17.55 23.87 1.76
C ASN A 292 17.64 22.41 2.22
N GLY A 293 16.64 21.58 1.92
CA GLY A 293 16.62 20.17 2.33
C GLY A 293 16.26 19.95 3.81
N ILE A 294 15.60 20.93 4.43
CA ILE A 294 15.06 20.81 5.79
C ILE A 294 13.66 20.21 5.72
N ILE A 295 13.35 19.30 6.66
CA ILE A 295 11.98 18.82 6.89
C ILE A 295 11.46 19.33 8.24
N LEU A 296 10.17 19.67 8.26
CA LEU A 296 9.38 19.85 9.46
C LEU A 296 8.23 18.84 9.48
N CYS A 297 7.98 18.24 10.65
CA CYS A 297 6.78 17.47 10.94
C CYS A 297 5.75 18.38 11.57
N TRP A 298 4.50 18.30 11.12
CA TRP A 298 3.38 19.07 11.63
C TRP A 298 2.33 18.13 12.18
N SER A 299 1.89 18.39 13.41
CA SER A 299 0.79 17.68 14.02
C SER A 299 -0.34 18.62 14.42
N LEU A 300 -1.58 18.16 14.25
CA LEU A 300 -2.75 18.88 14.71
C LEU A 300 -2.99 18.56 16.19
N GLY A 301 -2.79 19.55 17.05
CA GLY A 301 -3.05 19.46 18.48
C GLY A 301 -4.53 19.32 18.81
N LEU A 302 -4.83 18.86 20.03
CA LEU A 302 -6.20 18.72 20.53
C LEU A 302 -6.95 20.08 20.61
N ASP A 303 -6.22 21.18 20.70
CA ASP A 303 -6.74 22.54 20.68
C ASP A 303 -7.03 23.06 19.26
N GLY A 304 -6.87 22.20 18.23
CA GLY A 304 -7.06 22.53 16.83
C GLY A 304 -5.93 23.36 16.22
N LYS A 305 -4.80 23.52 16.92
CA LYS A 305 -3.64 24.25 16.42
C LYS A 305 -2.56 23.32 15.90
N TRP A 306 -1.88 23.76 14.85
CA TRP A 306 -0.75 23.03 14.28
C TRP A 306 0.52 23.29 15.08
N ILE A 307 1.23 22.21 15.41
CA ILE A 307 2.50 22.22 16.14
C ILE A 307 3.57 21.67 15.20
N SER A 308 4.66 22.43 15.00
CA SER A 308 5.83 21.96 14.26
C SER A 308 6.82 21.22 15.17
N SER A 309 7.50 20.24 14.61
CA SER A 309 8.72 19.66 15.20
C SER A 309 9.90 20.64 15.18
N GLN A 310 11.04 20.19 15.70
CA GLN A 310 12.34 20.78 15.38
C GLN A 310 12.67 20.65 13.88
N LYS A 311 13.64 21.45 13.41
CA LYS A 311 14.14 21.41 12.03
C LYS A 311 15.06 20.22 11.83
N TYR A 312 14.74 19.36 10.87
CA TYR A 312 15.60 18.25 10.47
C TYR A 312 16.34 18.59 9.19
N GLN A 313 17.64 18.88 9.28
CA GLN A 313 18.51 19.04 8.11
C GLN A 313 18.82 17.66 7.54
N ILE A 314 18.07 17.25 6.52
CA ILE A 314 18.07 15.87 6.04
C ILE A 314 18.90 15.73 4.77
N HIS A 315 18.82 16.68 3.85
CA HIS A 315 19.62 16.69 2.61
C HIS A 315 20.47 17.96 2.51
N LYS A 316 21.50 17.95 1.65
CA LYS A 316 22.31 19.16 1.38
C LYS A 316 21.69 20.04 0.30
N GLU A 317 20.75 19.49 -0.46
CA GLU A 317 20.12 20.08 -1.63
C GLU A 317 18.60 19.84 -1.57
N PRO A 318 17.79 20.54 -2.38
CA PRO A 318 16.34 20.43 -2.36
C PRO A 318 15.84 18.99 -2.46
N ILE A 319 14.89 18.65 -1.60
CA ILE A 319 14.17 17.37 -1.64
C ILE A 319 13.16 17.43 -2.77
N GLN A 320 13.31 16.56 -3.78
CA GLN A 320 12.42 16.52 -4.94
C GLN A 320 11.16 15.70 -4.69
N ILE A 321 11.23 14.68 -3.82
CA ILE A 321 10.10 13.80 -3.52
C ILE A 321 10.19 13.20 -2.11
N MET A 322 9.02 13.00 -1.49
CA MET A 322 8.87 12.34 -0.19
C MET A 322 7.74 11.32 -0.25
N ILE A 323 7.93 10.13 0.31
CA ILE A 323 6.88 9.12 0.46
C ILE A 323 6.92 8.48 1.85
N LEU A 324 5.75 8.09 2.36
CA LEU A 324 5.62 7.27 3.55
C LEU A 324 5.49 5.80 3.19
N LYS A 325 5.95 4.95 4.09
CA LYS A 325 5.64 3.52 4.05
C LYS A 325 4.13 3.29 4.09
N ASN A 326 3.61 2.43 3.20
CA ASN A 326 2.17 2.31 2.97
C ASN A 326 1.38 1.76 4.15
N CYS A 327 1.85 0.67 4.77
CA CYS A 327 1.05 -0.01 5.79
C CYS A 327 1.09 0.64 7.17
N SER A 328 2.17 1.33 7.53
CA SER A 328 2.43 1.76 8.91
C SER A 328 2.86 3.22 9.07
N GLU A 329 3.20 3.92 7.98
CA GLU A 329 3.64 5.32 7.97
C GLU A 329 4.76 5.66 8.99
N ASN A 330 5.49 4.65 9.45
CA ASN A 330 6.58 4.76 10.43
C ASN A 330 7.96 4.90 9.76
N GLN A 331 8.01 4.90 8.43
CA GLN A 331 9.22 5.16 7.67
C GLN A 331 8.94 6.19 6.59
N LEU A 332 9.88 7.12 6.45
CA LEU A 332 9.90 8.17 5.44
C LEU A 332 11.05 7.90 4.47
N PHE A 333 10.75 7.96 3.17
CA PHE A 333 11.73 7.90 2.10
C PHE A 333 11.78 9.27 1.41
N THR A 334 12.98 9.77 1.19
CA THR A 334 13.24 11.12 0.68
C THR A 334 14.22 11.03 -0.49
N GLY A 335 13.88 11.64 -1.61
CA GLY A 335 14.75 11.74 -2.80
C GLY A 335 15.13 13.18 -3.06
N SER A 336 16.43 13.43 -3.28
CA SER A 336 16.96 14.80 -3.37
C SER A 336 17.80 15.05 -4.61
N SER A 337 17.99 16.33 -4.88
CA SER A 337 18.96 16.83 -5.86
C SER A 337 20.41 16.56 -5.46
N ASP A 338 20.67 16.19 -4.21
CA ASP A 338 21.98 15.68 -3.76
C ASP A 338 22.29 14.25 -4.26
N LYS A 339 21.43 13.69 -5.12
CA LYS A 339 21.57 12.39 -5.79
C LYS A 339 21.34 11.19 -4.88
N THR A 340 20.95 11.42 -3.63
CA THR A 340 20.73 10.36 -2.66
C THR A 340 19.25 10.13 -2.39
N ILE A 341 18.94 8.90 -1.98
CA ILE A 341 17.70 8.58 -1.30
C ILE A 341 18.04 8.39 0.18
N LYS A 342 17.27 9.00 1.08
CA LYS A 342 17.43 8.78 2.53
C LYS A 342 16.17 8.17 3.13
N ILE A 343 16.40 7.28 4.09
CA ILE A 343 15.38 6.52 4.81
C ILE A 343 15.44 6.91 6.27
N TRP A 344 14.28 7.22 6.82
CA TRP A 344 14.11 7.71 8.19
C TRP A 344 13.05 6.91 8.90
N ASN A 345 13.23 6.67 10.20
CA ASN A 345 12.13 6.30 11.08
C ASN A 345 11.35 7.57 11.39
N LEU A 346 10.03 7.49 11.25
CA LEU A 346 9.11 8.58 11.50
C LEU A 346 8.19 8.20 12.67
N ASN A 347 8.11 9.07 13.66
CA ASN A 347 7.18 8.93 14.78
C ASN A 347 6.35 10.20 14.92
N PHE A 348 5.17 10.21 14.30
CA PHE A 348 4.24 11.33 14.40
C PHE A 348 3.78 11.63 15.83
N ASN A 349 3.67 10.63 16.71
CA ASN A 349 3.25 10.88 18.10
C ASN A 349 4.29 11.69 18.88
N LYS A 350 5.57 11.54 18.55
CA LYS A 350 6.67 12.30 19.13
C LYS A 350 7.09 13.49 18.28
N ASN A 351 6.49 13.69 17.11
CA ASN A 351 6.94 14.62 16.07
C ASN A 351 8.45 14.48 15.77
N ASP A 352 8.94 13.23 15.68
CA ASP A 352 10.36 12.95 15.54
C ASP A 352 10.73 12.17 14.27
N LEU A 353 11.95 12.43 13.79
CA LEU A 353 12.57 11.83 12.60
C LEU A 353 13.99 11.38 12.94
N GLU A 354 14.23 10.07 12.80
CA GLU A 354 15.53 9.46 13.06
C GLU A 354 16.13 8.90 11.77
N PHE A 355 17.38 9.25 11.48
CA PHE A 355 18.07 8.75 10.29
C PHE A 355 18.34 7.24 10.39
N MET A 356 18.01 6.49 9.34
CA MET A 356 18.32 5.05 9.28
C MET A 356 19.48 4.74 8.33
N SER A 357 19.34 5.16 7.07
CA SER A 357 20.29 4.80 6.01
C SER A 357 20.12 5.68 4.79
N SER A 358 21.12 5.67 3.92
CA SER A 358 21.07 6.30 2.61
C SER A 358 21.31 5.28 1.50
N LEU A 359 20.64 5.47 0.37
CA LEU A 359 20.82 4.72 -0.86
C LEU A 359 21.55 5.60 -1.87
N GLU A 360 22.86 5.39 -1.97
CA GLU A 360 23.79 6.20 -2.77
C GLU A 360 24.15 5.49 -4.08
N SER A 361 23.18 5.35 -4.99
CA SER A 361 23.43 4.66 -6.27
C SER A 361 23.11 5.50 -7.51
N HIS A 362 22.29 6.54 -7.36
CA HIS A 362 22.02 7.47 -8.44
C HIS A 362 23.20 8.44 -8.60
N GLN A 363 23.52 8.76 -9.85
CA GLN A 363 24.65 9.66 -10.19
C GLN A 363 24.19 11.11 -10.38
N VAL A 364 22.87 11.32 -10.46
CA VAL A 364 22.20 12.59 -10.73
C VAL A 364 20.94 12.69 -9.85
N ILE A 365 20.29 13.85 -9.90
CA ILE A 365 19.09 14.23 -9.14
C ILE A 365 18.04 13.11 -9.18
N VAL A 366 17.60 12.67 -8.00
CA VAL A 366 16.50 11.72 -7.84
C VAL A 366 15.19 12.50 -7.97
N THR A 367 14.35 12.16 -8.94
CA THR A 367 13.10 12.89 -9.20
C THR A 367 11.84 12.15 -8.79
N GLY A 368 11.92 10.82 -8.65
CA GLY A 368 10.76 10.00 -8.33
C GLY A 368 11.17 8.82 -7.47
N ILE A 369 10.30 8.48 -6.52
CA ILE A 369 10.41 7.35 -5.63
C ILE A 369 8.99 6.82 -5.41
N HIS A 370 8.82 5.50 -5.40
CA HIS A 370 7.54 4.88 -5.04
C HIS A 370 7.75 3.52 -4.36
N LEU A 371 6.91 3.18 -3.39
CA LEU A 371 6.84 1.85 -2.79
C LEU A 371 5.72 1.03 -3.43
N ASN A 372 5.92 -0.26 -3.56
CA ASN A 372 4.83 -1.16 -3.92
C ASN A 372 3.86 -1.33 -2.73
N GLN A 373 2.68 -1.91 -2.98
CA GLN A 373 1.61 -2.02 -1.98
C GLN A 373 2.06 -2.85 -0.77
N ALA A 374 2.90 -3.85 -0.98
CA ALA A 374 3.46 -4.69 0.09
C ALA A 374 4.65 -4.06 0.84
N ASP A 375 5.10 -2.84 0.49
CA ASP A 375 6.28 -2.17 1.06
C ASP A 375 7.61 -2.98 0.96
N LYS A 376 7.70 -3.91 0.00
CA LYS A 376 8.85 -4.80 -0.21
C LYS A 376 9.78 -4.33 -1.33
N ILE A 377 9.22 -3.60 -2.29
CA ILE A 377 9.93 -3.11 -3.47
C ILE A 377 9.81 -1.61 -3.50
N LEU A 378 10.95 -0.93 -3.55
CA LEU A 378 11.06 0.50 -3.78
C LEU A 378 11.54 0.69 -5.22
N ILE A 379 10.96 1.65 -5.93
CA ILE A 379 11.46 2.10 -7.23
C ILE A 379 11.87 3.55 -7.13
N SER A 380 12.91 3.92 -7.84
CA SER A 380 13.35 5.30 -7.96
C SER A 380 13.80 5.62 -9.37
N CYS A 381 13.66 6.88 -9.78
CA CYS A 381 14.17 7.38 -11.05
C CYS A 381 14.98 8.66 -10.86
N ASP A 382 15.94 8.86 -11.76
CA ASP A 382 16.75 10.06 -11.85
C ASP A 382 16.57 10.81 -13.18
N ASN A 383 17.17 12.01 -13.25
CA ASN A 383 17.22 12.85 -14.44
C ASN A 383 18.08 12.31 -15.59
N ASP A 384 18.86 11.26 -15.34
CA ASP A 384 19.70 10.59 -16.34
C ASP A 384 18.98 9.39 -16.95
N SER A 385 17.66 9.35 -16.81
CA SER A 385 16.81 8.34 -17.42
C SER A 385 17.11 6.93 -16.90
N LYS A 386 17.50 6.79 -15.62
CA LYS A 386 17.67 5.48 -14.98
C LYS A 386 16.59 5.26 -13.95
N ILE A 387 15.96 4.09 -14.03
CA ILE A 387 15.12 3.55 -12.96
C ILE A 387 15.93 2.52 -12.20
N LYS A 388 15.87 2.56 -10.87
CA LYS A 388 16.42 1.53 -10.00
C LYS A 388 15.30 0.85 -9.24
N ILE A 389 15.37 -0.47 -9.22
CA ILE A 389 14.48 -1.33 -8.43
C ILE A 389 15.27 -1.80 -7.22
N TRP A 390 14.71 -1.58 -6.03
CA TRP A 390 15.33 -1.89 -4.76
C TRP A 390 14.53 -2.92 -4.00
N GLN A 391 15.22 -3.84 -3.34
CA GLN A 391 14.62 -4.81 -2.42
C GLN A 391 15.51 -4.95 -1.20
N LYS A 392 14.91 -5.31 -0.06
CA LYS A 392 15.68 -5.62 1.15
C LYS A 392 16.41 -6.94 0.99
N SER A 393 17.70 -6.98 1.34
CA SER A 393 18.44 -8.22 1.50
C SER A 393 18.02 -8.98 2.75
N ILE A 394 18.55 -10.18 2.91
CA ILE A 394 18.36 -11.02 4.11
C ILE A 394 18.73 -10.24 5.39
N ASN A 395 19.68 -9.31 5.29
CA ASN A 395 20.14 -8.48 6.40
C ASN A 395 19.28 -7.22 6.61
N GLY A 396 18.15 -7.10 5.90
CA GLY A 396 17.21 -5.98 6.01
C GLY A 396 17.65 -4.68 5.33
N LYS A 397 18.80 -4.66 4.65
CA LYS A 397 19.33 -3.49 3.93
C LYS A 397 18.75 -3.39 2.53
N TRP A 398 18.44 -2.19 2.06
CA TRP A 398 17.99 -1.99 0.69
C TRP A 398 19.15 -2.11 -0.30
N GLU A 399 18.98 -2.95 -1.30
CA GLU A 399 19.96 -3.19 -2.36
C GLU A 399 19.31 -3.03 -3.72
N THR A 400 20.05 -2.50 -4.69
CA THR A 400 19.59 -2.43 -6.07
C THR A 400 19.57 -3.83 -6.67
N LYS A 401 18.39 -4.30 -7.08
CA LYS A 401 18.20 -5.58 -7.77
C LYS A 401 18.25 -5.46 -9.29
N GLN A 402 17.80 -4.32 -9.80
CA GLN A 402 17.75 -4.07 -11.23
C GLN A 402 17.98 -2.57 -11.49
N THR A 403 18.69 -2.27 -12.57
CA THR A 403 18.77 -0.91 -13.13
C THR A 403 18.23 -0.96 -14.55
N ILE A 404 17.23 -0.15 -14.84
CA ILE A 404 16.58 -0.05 -16.15
C ILE A 404 16.97 1.30 -16.74
N ASN A 405 17.57 1.28 -17.93
CA ASN A 405 17.84 2.51 -18.68
C ASN A 405 16.63 2.82 -19.56
N LEU A 406 16.11 4.04 -19.45
CA LEU A 406 15.00 4.48 -20.26
C LEU A 406 15.48 4.85 -21.66
N PRO A 407 14.66 4.56 -22.69
CA PRO A 407 15.01 4.84 -24.08
C PRO A 407 15.04 6.34 -24.40
N ILE A 408 14.54 7.20 -23.50
CA ILE A 408 14.36 8.64 -23.73
C ILE A 408 14.92 9.42 -22.55
N TYR A 409 15.69 10.47 -22.84
CA TYR A 409 16.11 11.47 -21.84
C TYR A 409 14.90 12.25 -21.32
N SER A 410 14.69 12.24 -20.00
CA SER A 410 13.57 12.94 -19.36
C SER A 410 14.05 13.71 -18.14
N LYS A 411 13.80 15.03 -18.11
CA LYS A 411 14.23 15.93 -17.03
C LYS A 411 13.45 15.77 -15.72
N ARG A 412 12.32 15.08 -15.76
CA ARG A 412 11.50 14.77 -14.57
C ARG A 412 10.69 13.54 -14.92
N SER A 413 10.73 12.51 -14.11
CA SER A 413 9.96 11.31 -14.40
C SER A 413 9.14 10.94 -13.19
N ASN A 414 7.85 10.72 -13.38
CA ASN A 414 6.97 10.26 -12.30
C ASN A 414 6.86 8.75 -12.37
N LEU A 415 6.97 8.11 -11.21
CA LEU A 415 6.82 6.67 -11.02
C LEU A 415 5.61 6.39 -10.14
N LEU A 416 4.86 5.36 -10.49
CA LEU A 416 3.70 4.93 -9.71
C LEU A 416 3.53 3.42 -9.80
N PHE A 417 3.58 2.72 -8.66
CA PHE A 417 3.12 1.33 -8.62
C PHE A 417 1.60 1.30 -8.72
N THR A 418 1.06 0.51 -9.65
CA THR A 418 -0.37 0.21 -9.73
C THR A 418 -0.71 -1.08 -8.99
N LYS A 419 0.24 -2.02 -8.93
CA LYS A 419 0.17 -3.30 -8.22
C LYS A 419 1.57 -3.69 -7.73
N ASP A 420 1.68 -4.72 -6.89
CA ASP A 420 2.99 -5.18 -6.41
C ASP A 420 3.98 -5.57 -7.52
N ASP A 421 3.46 -6.03 -8.65
CA ASP A 421 4.22 -6.53 -9.79
C ASP A 421 4.06 -5.65 -11.06
N GLN A 422 3.51 -4.44 -10.92
CA GLN A 422 3.31 -3.52 -12.04
C GLN A 422 3.49 -2.07 -11.62
N PHE A 423 4.29 -1.31 -12.37
CA PHE A 423 4.40 0.13 -12.21
C PHE A 423 4.33 0.86 -13.55
N ILE A 424 3.96 2.14 -13.49
CA ILE A 424 3.86 3.04 -14.63
C ILE A 424 4.94 4.10 -14.48
N LEU A 425 5.55 4.43 -15.61
CA LEU A 425 6.44 5.56 -15.78
C LEU A 425 5.76 6.60 -16.68
N VAL A 426 5.76 7.83 -16.20
CA VAL A 426 5.33 9.00 -16.96
C VAL A 426 6.54 9.92 -17.16
N PRO A 427 7.16 9.93 -18.35
CA PRO A 427 8.28 10.82 -18.62
C PRO A 427 7.76 12.24 -18.86
N HIS A 428 8.43 13.22 -18.28
CA HIS A 428 8.19 14.63 -18.56
C HIS A 428 9.04 15.06 -19.77
N ASN A 429 8.44 14.95 -20.96
CA ASN A 429 8.97 15.56 -22.17
C ASN A 429 7.95 16.58 -22.71
N LYS A 430 8.40 17.59 -23.48
CA LYS A 430 7.52 18.61 -24.08
C LYS A 430 6.44 18.02 -25.01
N GLN A 431 6.64 16.78 -25.44
CA GLN A 431 5.70 15.94 -26.17
C GLN A 431 5.49 14.68 -25.29
N VAL A 432 4.51 14.72 -24.39
CA VAL A 432 4.20 13.53 -23.55
C VAL A 432 3.46 12.54 -24.44
N ASP A 433 4.20 11.71 -25.16
CA ASP A 433 3.60 10.81 -26.15
C ASP A 433 3.15 9.48 -25.52
N PHE A 434 3.80 8.99 -24.44
CA PHE A 434 3.58 7.63 -23.95
C PHE A 434 3.58 7.48 -22.42
N LEU A 435 2.67 6.66 -21.92
CA LEU A 435 2.71 6.04 -20.60
C LEU A 435 3.36 4.66 -20.70
N TYR A 436 4.52 4.49 -20.09
CA TYR A 436 5.26 3.23 -20.13
C TYR A 436 4.83 2.34 -18.97
N VAL A 437 4.35 1.13 -19.28
CA VAL A 437 3.92 0.16 -18.29
C VAL A 437 5.01 -0.89 -18.14
N TYR A 438 5.54 -1.04 -16.93
CA TYR A 438 6.49 -2.08 -16.58
C TYR A 438 5.80 -3.16 -15.76
N GLU A 439 6.01 -4.42 -16.14
CA GLU A 439 5.46 -5.58 -15.45
C GLU A 439 6.57 -6.52 -15.05
N LYS A 440 6.42 -7.13 -13.88
CA LYS A 440 7.36 -8.12 -13.41
C LYS A 440 7.18 -9.42 -14.18
N LYS A 441 8.23 -9.88 -14.84
CA LYS A 441 8.32 -11.22 -15.43
C LYS A 441 9.43 -11.99 -14.72
N GLY A 442 9.04 -12.99 -13.94
CA GLY A 442 9.98 -13.71 -13.08
C GLY A 442 10.51 -12.80 -11.96
N GLN A 443 11.82 -12.53 -11.97
CA GLN A 443 12.49 -11.71 -10.94
C GLN A 443 12.72 -10.25 -11.36
N GLU A 444 12.53 -9.92 -12.63
CA GLU A 444 12.84 -8.60 -13.19
C GLU A 444 11.59 -7.89 -13.69
N PHE A 445 11.63 -6.56 -13.73
CA PHE A 445 10.62 -5.73 -14.36
C PHE A 445 11.01 -5.45 -15.81
N GLU A 446 10.09 -5.71 -16.72
CA GLU A 446 10.27 -5.50 -18.15
C GLU A 446 9.21 -4.55 -18.70
N LEU A 447 9.56 -3.80 -19.74
CA LEU A 447 8.62 -2.94 -20.43
C LEU A 447 7.55 -3.78 -21.15
N ASN A 448 6.29 -3.52 -20.87
CA ASN A 448 5.16 -4.08 -21.60
C ASN A 448 4.75 -3.11 -22.73
N THR A 449 5.29 -3.35 -23.93
CA THR A 449 5.00 -2.54 -25.12
C THR A 449 3.54 -2.61 -25.57
N GLN A 450 2.82 -3.70 -25.27
CA GLN A 450 1.41 -3.86 -25.62
C GLN A 450 0.47 -3.03 -24.74
N LYS A 451 0.87 -2.80 -23.47
CA LYS A 451 0.13 -1.97 -22.51
C LYS A 451 0.63 -0.54 -22.44
N THR A 452 1.69 -0.21 -23.16
CA THR A 452 2.19 1.16 -23.27
C THR A 452 1.15 1.98 -24.02
N LEU A 453 0.62 3.01 -23.37
CA LEU A 453 -0.47 3.82 -23.90
C LEU A 453 0.09 5.08 -24.54
N GLN A 454 -0.29 5.35 -25.78
CA GLN A 454 -0.04 6.65 -26.40
C GLN A 454 -1.09 7.65 -25.92
N LEU A 455 -0.67 8.77 -25.34
CA LEU A 455 -1.59 9.83 -24.95
C LEU A 455 -1.92 10.68 -26.19
N GLN A 456 -3.21 10.95 -26.40
CA GLN A 456 -3.62 11.93 -27.42
C GLN A 456 -3.26 13.32 -26.92
N ILE A 457 -2.27 13.94 -27.56
CA ILE A 457 -1.78 15.27 -27.23
C ILE A 457 -2.89 16.28 -27.55
N TYR A 458 -3.70 16.64 -26.56
CA TYR A 458 -4.37 17.93 -26.60
C TYR A 458 -3.35 18.95 -26.09
N ASN A 459 -2.97 19.89 -26.97
CA ASN A 459 -2.05 21.00 -26.70
C ASN A 459 -2.38 21.73 -25.39
N LEU A 460 -1.87 21.27 -24.25
CA LEU A 460 -1.93 21.99 -22.99
C LEU A 460 -0.61 21.78 -22.26
N SER A 461 0.21 22.83 -22.29
CA SER A 461 1.52 22.95 -21.64
C SER A 461 1.52 22.75 -20.11
N ASN A 462 0.37 22.46 -19.50
CA ASN A 462 0.16 22.54 -18.05
C ASN A 462 -0.21 21.18 -17.41
N ASP A 463 -0.42 20.11 -18.18
CA ASP A 463 -0.83 18.79 -17.66
C ASP A 463 0.30 17.97 -17.02
N ALA A 464 1.53 18.48 -17.05
CA ALA A 464 2.72 17.87 -16.45
C ALA A 464 2.61 17.54 -14.95
N ASN A 465 1.66 18.17 -14.25
CA ASN A 465 1.45 18.03 -12.80
C ASN A 465 0.35 17.01 -12.42
N PHE A 466 -0.29 16.34 -13.38
CA PHE A 466 -1.42 15.44 -13.09
C PHE A 466 -1.08 14.29 -12.11
N PHE A 467 0.18 13.84 -12.05
CA PHE A 467 0.55 12.68 -11.23
C PHE A 467 1.26 13.02 -9.91
N SER A 468 1.74 14.25 -9.69
CA SER A 468 2.40 14.59 -8.43
C SER A 468 1.43 14.62 -7.24
N THR A 469 0.14 14.86 -7.51
CA THR A 469 -0.93 14.90 -6.50
C THR A 469 -1.77 13.62 -6.44
N TYR A 470 -1.84 12.84 -7.52
CA TYR A 470 -2.61 11.59 -7.56
C TYR A 470 -1.93 10.39 -6.89
N GLN A 471 -0.65 10.51 -6.50
CA GLN A 471 0.09 9.47 -5.75
C GLN A 471 -0.55 9.10 -4.39
N TYR A 472 -1.52 9.87 -3.89
CA TYR A 472 -2.09 9.69 -2.53
C TYR A 472 -3.54 9.19 -2.48
N TYR A 473 -4.21 9.01 -3.63
CA TYR A 473 -5.67 8.74 -3.68
C TYR A 473 -6.09 7.40 -4.30
N LEU A 474 -5.14 6.54 -4.67
CA LEU A 474 -5.39 5.14 -5.03
C LEU A 474 -4.89 4.23 -3.91
#